data_AF-A0A2A4VC66-F1
#
_entry.id   AF-A0A2A4VC66-F1
#
_cell.length_a   1.000
_cell.length_b   1.000
_cell.length_c   1.000
_cell.angle_alpha   90.00
_cell.angle_beta   90.00
_cell.angle_gamma   90.00
#
_symmetry.space_group_name_H-M   'P 1'
#
loop_
_entity.id
_entity.type
_entity.pdbx_description
1 polymer ?
#
loop_
_entity_poly.entity_id
_entity_poly.type
_entity_poly.pdbx_seq_one_letter_code
_entity_poly.pdbx_strand_id
1 'polypeptide(L)'
;MLNTFLNKIDSLMLYKLAFSLFVFSIFVLILSDHWELSSLKLVGLGIEGKEVGYFSSPSWWPNFTIFLPLLTILLGWLLKEIKQTHFKLIQSNMIFDPSTKTIINSVEVINASWNDWLRKALNLWAIIALFVILISYFDCYSSAVKPTYDVDLENMKEIDWSHASLISENIVSKNKNTIFNIIAFTLQGFGASLGILMLVVSGAYGTFINNYSNPTGKWVIIPNKKSDDSRKGFEHFEYVGMLLLFLGLLACLIIYLTILQNTYLSNEALSLSEFLQSLSKETLMTPLHINLSNVLVLMLGIIVILVTLLAVPIGILSYSAKKAKENYSFNFPDECDALNGMKWWPYKWLNSHFIIIAISLAFFSLIFPNIAPYLAILYVGSLVTYVTWKIAQYFKTESI
;
A
#
# COMPACT_ATOMS: atom_id res chain seq x y z
N MET A 1 18.86 17.40 -10.39
CA MET A 1 17.65 17.45 -9.55
C MET A 1 17.32 16.09 -8.92
N LEU A 2 17.12 15.02 -9.70
CA LEU A 2 16.80 13.68 -9.17
C LEU A 2 17.87 13.06 -8.25
N ASN A 3 19.17 13.22 -8.54
CA ASN A 3 20.25 12.72 -7.66
C ASN A 3 20.29 13.46 -6.32
N THR A 4 20.02 14.76 -6.33
CA THR A 4 19.91 15.58 -5.13
C THR A 4 18.67 15.20 -4.32
N PHE A 5 17.57 14.86 -4.99
CA PHE A 5 16.34 14.36 -4.37
C PHE A 5 16.58 12.99 -3.74
N LEU A 6 17.12 12.01 -4.47
CA LEU A 6 17.46 10.67 -3.96
C LEU A 6 18.38 10.67 -2.74
N ASN A 7 19.41 11.52 -2.74
CA ASN A 7 20.31 11.68 -1.60
C ASN A 7 19.65 12.39 -0.41
N LYS A 8 18.53 13.10 -0.63
CA LYS A 8 17.73 13.80 0.39
C LYS A 8 16.43 13.07 0.77
N ILE A 9 16.03 12.01 0.06
CA ILE A 9 15.03 11.04 0.53
C ILE A 9 15.67 10.24 1.66
N ASP A 10 15.85 10.93 2.77
CA ASP A 10 15.90 10.37 4.09
C ASP A 10 14.46 9.98 4.46
N SER A 11 14.31 8.90 5.21
CA SER A 11 13.10 8.58 5.97
C SER A 11 12.42 9.82 6.60
N LEU A 12 13.20 10.80 7.08
CA LEU A 12 12.73 12.07 7.61
C LEU A 12 11.90 12.89 6.62
N MET A 13 12.26 12.89 5.34
CA MET A 13 11.49 13.59 4.31
C MET A 13 10.11 12.95 4.13
N LEU A 14 10.04 11.61 4.15
CA LEU A 14 8.78 10.89 4.03
C LEU A 14 7.90 11.02 5.28
N TYR A 15 8.47 11.10 6.48
CA TYR A 15 7.69 11.42 7.68
C TYR A 15 7.13 12.85 7.64
N LYS A 16 7.94 13.82 7.19
CA LYS A 16 7.47 15.20 7.01
C LYS A 16 6.34 15.25 5.98
N LEU A 17 6.48 14.53 4.87
CA LEU A 17 5.43 14.41 3.87
C LEU A 17 4.17 13.77 4.46
N ALA A 18 4.29 12.65 5.19
CA ALA A 18 3.16 11.98 5.83
C ALA A 18 2.44 12.89 6.82
N PHE A 19 3.19 13.63 7.64
CA PHE A 19 2.63 14.60 8.57
C PHE A 19 1.92 15.74 7.84
N SER A 20 2.53 16.30 6.79
CA SER A 20 1.91 17.32 5.95
C SER A 20 0.62 16.82 5.30
N LEU A 21 0.61 15.58 4.80
CA LEU A 21 -0.58 14.95 4.23
C LEU A 21 -1.66 14.77 5.30
N PHE A 22 -1.30 14.30 6.50
CA PHE A 22 -2.24 14.17 7.60
C PHE A 22 -2.88 15.51 7.96
N VAL A 23 -2.07 16.55 8.18
CA VAL A 23 -2.56 17.91 8.49
C VAL A 23 -3.43 18.46 7.36
N PHE A 24 -3.00 18.28 6.11
CA PHE A 24 -3.77 18.73 4.95
C PHE A 24 -5.10 17.98 4.82
N SER A 25 -5.14 16.67 5.07
CA SER A 25 -6.38 15.90 5.05
C SER A 25 -7.33 16.31 6.17
N ILE A 26 -6.84 16.61 7.37
CA ILE A 26 -7.65 17.20 8.45
C ILE A 26 -8.22 18.55 8.01
N PHE A 27 -7.42 19.38 7.34
CA PHE A 27 -7.91 20.63 6.76
C PHE A 27 -9.02 20.39 5.71
N VAL A 28 -8.89 19.37 4.84
CA VAL A 28 -9.93 18.99 3.88
C VAL A 28 -11.22 18.53 4.58
N LEU A 29 -11.11 17.80 5.71
CA LEU A 29 -12.28 17.42 6.50
C LEU A 29 -12.99 18.66 7.09
N ILE A 30 -12.24 19.57 7.70
CA ILE A 30 -12.79 20.82 8.24
C ILE A 30 -13.43 21.65 7.12
N LEU A 31 -12.79 21.70 5.95
CA LEU A 31 -13.31 22.41 4.78
C LEU A 31 -14.62 21.77 4.30
N SER A 32 -14.70 20.44 4.26
CA SER A 32 -15.90 19.72 3.87
C SER A 32 -17.08 20.04 4.79
N ASP A 33 -16.83 20.16 6.09
CA ASP A 33 -17.86 20.54 7.07
C ASP A 33 -18.27 22.01 6.95
N HIS A 34 -17.29 22.91 6.87
CA HIS A 34 -17.53 24.35 6.71
C HIS A 34 -18.26 24.70 5.40
N TRP A 35 -18.11 23.87 4.36
CA TRP A 35 -18.82 24.03 3.09
C TRP A 35 -20.07 23.16 2.97
N GLU A 36 -20.51 22.55 4.07
CA GLU A 36 -21.76 21.76 4.16
C GLU A 36 -21.77 20.54 3.22
N LEU A 37 -20.58 20.02 2.91
CA LEU A 37 -20.36 18.80 2.12
C LEU A 37 -20.32 17.55 2.99
N SER A 38 -20.07 17.70 4.30
CA SER A 38 -19.82 16.58 5.23
C SER A 38 -21.05 15.69 5.46
N SER A 39 -22.23 16.29 5.64
CA SER A 39 -23.47 15.62 6.08
C SER A 39 -24.62 15.73 5.08
N LEU A 40 -24.32 15.74 3.78
CA LEU A 40 -25.32 15.86 2.73
C LEU A 40 -26.30 14.68 2.72
N LYS A 41 -27.57 15.00 2.51
CA LYS A 41 -28.64 14.04 2.26
C LYS A 41 -29.27 14.32 0.90
N LEU A 42 -29.43 13.27 0.10
CA LEU A 42 -30.10 13.36 -1.19
C LEU A 42 -31.59 13.63 -0.95
N VAL A 43 -32.11 14.68 -1.58
CA VAL A 43 -33.54 15.02 -1.58
C VAL A 43 -33.95 15.24 -3.03
N GLY A 44 -34.56 14.23 -3.66
CA GLY A 44 -34.97 14.27 -5.07
C GLY A 44 -34.81 12.91 -5.77
N LEU A 45 -35.16 12.84 -7.06
CA LEU A 45 -35.00 11.62 -7.90
C LEU A 45 -35.69 10.36 -7.36
N GLY A 46 -36.75 10.52 -6.56
CA GLY A 46 -37.47 9.41 -5.91
C GLY A 46 -36.74 8.78 -4.71
N ILE A 47 -35.60 9.35 -4.28
CA ILE A 47 -34.84 8.92 -3.09
C ILE A 47 -34.79 10.09 -2.11
N GLU A 48 -35.44 9.95 -0.96
CA GLU A 48 -35.43 10.96 0.10
C GLU A 48 -34.60 10.51 1.30
N GLY A 49 -33.58 11.30 1.64
CA GLY A 49 -32.84 11.18 2.89
C GLY A 49 -31.56 10.35 2.82
N LYS A 50 -31.12 9.90 1.63
CA LYS A 50 -29.89 9.09 1.51
C LYS A 50 -28.63 9.89 1.84
N GLU A 51 -27.79 9.39 2.74
CA GLU A 51 -26.54 10.04 3.17
C GLU A 51 -25.45 9.93 2.11
N VAL A 52 -25.12 11.06 1.49
CA VAL A 52 -24.18 11.14 0.36
C VAL A 52 -23.01 12.08 0.64
N GLY A 53 -22.92 12.60 1.86
CA GLY A 53 -21.86 13.50 2.30
C GLY A 53 -20.45 12.88 2.32
N TYR A 54 -19.45 13.76 2.46
CA TYR A 54 -18.03 13.37 2.49
C TYR A 54 -17.71 12.45 3.68
N PHE A 55 -18.38 12.65 4.83
CA PHE A 55 -18.17 11.81 6.03
C PHE A 55 -18.90 10.48 5.96
N SER A 56 -20.05 10.42 5.28
CA SER A 56 -20.75 9.16 5.03
C SER A 56 -20.11 8.34 3.91
N SER A 57 -19.06 8.86 3.25
CA SER A 57 -18.35 8.18 2.19
C SER A 57 -17.19 7.32 2.71
N PRO A 58 -17.37 6.00 2.96
CA PRO A 58 -16.34 5.12 3.49
C PRO A 58 -15.04 5.09 2.69
N SER A 59 -15.04 5.40 1.40
CA SER A 59 -13.80 5.42 0.61
C SER A 59 -13.03 6.72 0.68
N TRP A 60 -13.65 7.85 0.99
CA TRP A 60 -12.99 9.14 0.83
C TRP A 60 -12.25 9.53 2.09
N TRP A 61 -12.96 9.87 3.15
CA TRP A 61 -12.31 10.41 4.35
C TRP A 61 -11.29 9.46 5.00
N PRO A 62 -11.48 8.12 5.10
CA PRO A 62 -10.49 7.24 5.73
C PRO A 62 -9.25 7.07 4.87
N ASN A 63 -9.43 6.93 3.54
CA ASN A 63 -8.31 6.74 2.62
C ASN A 63 -7.38 7.95 2.65
N PHE A 64 -7.93 9.17 2.64
CA PHE A 64 -7.11 10.38 2.56
C PHE A 64 -6.62 10.86 3.93
N THR A 65 -7.38 10.66 5.00
CA THR A 65 -6.99 11.13 6.35
C THR A 65 -6.09 10.15 7.08
N ILE A 66 -6.32 8.84 6.93
CA ILE A 66 -5.62 7.82 7.72
C ILE A 66 -4.66 7.03 6.83
N PHE A 67 -5.16 6.42 5.75
CA PHE A 67 -4.37 5.44 5.01
C PHE A 67 -3.30 6.06 4.13
N LEU A 68 -3.55 7.22 3.53
CA LEU A 68 -2.57 7.91 2.71
C LEU A 68 -1.33 8.36 3.52
N PRO A 69 -1.47 9.01 4.70
CA PRO A 69 -0.34 9.25 5.59
C PRO A 69 0.35 7.95 6.04
N LEU A 70 -0.41 6.93 6.43
CA LEU A 70 0.13 5.65 6.88
C LEU A 70 0.95 4.95 5.78
N LEU A 71 0.45 4.95 4.54
CA LEU A 71 1.14 4.43 3.37
C LEU A 71 2.50 5.12 3.17
N THR A 72 2.52 6.44 3.35
CA THR A 72 3.73 7.26 3.23
C THR A 72 4.75 6.92 4.33
N ILE A 73 4.30 6.74 5.57
CA ILE A 73 5.13 6.32 6.71
C ILE A 73 5.74 4.93 6.45
N LEU A 74 4.90 3.96 6.06
CA LEU A 74 5.33 2.59 5.79
C LEU A 74 6.32 2.52 4.63
N LEU A 75 6.15 3.34 3.58
CA LEU A 75 7.12 3.46 2.50
C LEU A 75 8.46 4.04 2.99
N GLY A 76 8.42 5.04 3.87
CA GLY A 76 9.62 5.57 4.52
C GLY A 76 10.36 4.54 5.36
N TRP A 77 9.62 3.71 6.10
CA TRP A 77 10.15 2.58 6.85
C TRP A 77 10.76 1.53 5.95
N LEU A 78 10.11 1.20 4.85
CA LEU A 78 10.61 0.22 3.88
C LEU A 78 11.97 0.66 3.32
N LEU A 79 12.09 1.91 2.87
CA LEU A 79 13.34 2.44 2.33
C LEU A 79 14.46 2.50 3.37
N LYS A 80 14.12 2.82 4.62
CA LYS A 80 15.06 2.80 5.75
C LYS A 80 15.55 1.39 6.03
N GLU A 81 14.63 0.42 6.14
CA GLU A 81 15.00 -0.96 6.44
C GLU A 81 15.83 -1.57 5.32
N ILE A 82 15.52 -1.31 4.05
CA ILE A 82 16.35 -1.77 2.93
C ILE A 82 17.83 -1.39 3.12
N LYS A 83 18.12 -0.13 3.50
CA LYS A 83 19.49 0.32 3.78
C LYS A 83 20.08 -0.39 5.00
N GLN A 84 19.29 -0.61 6.05
CA GLN A 84 19.74 -1.35 7.23
C GLN A 84 20.03 -2.82 6.92
N THR A 85 19.22 -3.46 6.08
CA THR A 85 19.46 -4.83 5.59
C THR A 85 20.77 -4.90 4.83
N HIS A 86 21.09 -3.95 3.94
CA HIS A 86 22.39 -3.92 3.25
C HIS A 86 23.57 -3.86 4.25
N PHE A 87 23.46 -2.99 5.26
CA PHE A 87 24.48 -2.88 6.31
C PHE A 87 24.65 -4.20 7.08
N LYS A 88 23.54 -4.84 7.49
CA LYS A 88 23.54 -6.14 8.19
C LYS A 88 24.16 -7.26 7.33
N LEU A 89 23.91 -7.27 6.02
CA LEU A 89 24.50 -8.24 5.10
C LEU A 89 26.03 -8.06 5.00
N ILE A 90 26.52 -6.83 4.92
CA ILE A 90 27.96 -6.53 4.93
C ILE A 90 28.60 -6.97 6.25
N GLN A 91 28.04 -6.57 7.40
CA GLN A 91 28.56 -6.96 8.72
C GLN A 91 28.59 -8.48 8.91
N SER A 92 27.64 -9.19 8.29
CA SER A 92 27.55 -10.65 8.32
C SER A 92 28.47 -11.34 7.31
N ASN A 93 29.31 -10.60 6.56
CA ASN A 93 30.18 -11.09 5.49
C ASN A 93 29.40 -11.90 4.43
N MET A 94 28.17 -11.49 4.13
CA MET A 94 27.27 -12.22 3.23
C MET A 94 27.37 -11.79 1.78
N ILE A 95 28.27 -10.86 1.44
CA ILE A 95 28.35 -10.30 0.09
C ILE A 95 29.69 -10.70 -0.50
N PHE A 96 29.66 -11.56 -1.51
CA PHE A 96 30.83 -12.17 -2.13
C PHE A 96 30.96 -11.71 -3.58
N ASP A 97 32.15 -11.36 -4.01
CA ASP A 97 32.47 -11.08 -5.40
C ASP A 97 33.03 -12.35 -6.07
N PRO A 98 32.31 -12.99 -7.00
CA PRO A 98 32.79 -14.19 -7.69
C PRO A 98 34.05 -13.97 -8.52
N SER A 99 34.26 -12.75 -9.05
CA SER A 99 35.37 -12.43 -9.94
C SER A 99 36.70 -12.33 -9.20
N THR A 100 36.68 -11.72 -8.01
CA THR A 100 37.86 -11.56 -7.16
C THR A 100 37.97 -12.65 -6.10
N LYS A 101 36.92 -13.45 -5.91
CA LYS A 101 36.77 -14.42 -4.82
C LYS A 101 36.94 -13.80 -3.42
N THR A 102 36.45 -12.58 -3.24
CA THR A 102 36.57 -11.85 -1.96
C THR A 102 35.23 -11.46 -1.38
N ILE A 103 35.20 -11.25 -0.06
CA ILE A 103 34.05 -10.63 0.62
C ILE A 103 34.11 -9.12 0.41
N ILE A 104 32.98 -8.54 0.04
CA ILE A 104 32.81 -7.09 -0.07
C ILE A 104 32.47 -6.55 1.32
N ASN A 105 33.32 -5.65 1.82
CA ASN A 105 33.16 -5.02 3.13
C ASN A 105 32.74 -3.54 3.05
N SER A 106 32.38 -3.04 1.87
CA SER A 106 31.97 -1.65 1.66
C SER A 106 30.46 -1.54 1.46
N VAL A 107 29.83 -0.82 2.38
CA VAL A 107 28.40 -0.48 2.32
C VAL A 107 28.11 0.50 1.19
N GLU A 108 29.07 1.36 0.86
CA GLU A 108 29.00 2.37 -0.20
C GLU A 108 28.81 1.70 -1.56
N VAL A 109 29.52 0.59 -1.81
CA VAL A 109 29.44 -0.16 -3.06
C VAL A 109 28.03 -0.73 -3.28
N ILE A 110 27.44 -1.33 -2.25
CA ILE A 110 26.07 -1.90 -2.33
C ILE A 110 25.04 -0.79 -2.47
N ASN A 111 25.15 0.26 -1.66
CA ASN A 111 24.21 1.38 -1.70
C ASN A 111 24.28 2.15 -3.02
N ALA A 112 25.46 2.29 -3.63
CA ALA A 112 25.58 2.87 -4.96
C ALA A 112 24.78 2.06 -5.99
N SER A 113 24.94 0.73 -5.98
CA SER A 113 24.22 -0.12 -6.92
C SER A 113 22.71 -0.15 -6.65
N TRP A 114 22.29 -0.13 -5.38
CA TRP A 114 20.87 0.02 -5.02
C TRP A 114 20.31 1.36 -5.51
N ASN A 115 21.03 2.45 -5.31
CA ASN A 115 20.61 3.78 -5.77
C ASN A 115 20.46 3.83 -7.29
N ASP A 116 21.26 3.10 -8.06
CA ASP A 116 21.10 2.99 -9.51
C ASP A 116 19.81 2.27 -9.90
N TRP A 117 19.47 1.17 -9.22
CA TRP A 117 18.19 0.47 -9.41
C TRP A 117 17.00 1.34 -9.00
N LEU A 118 17.07 1.95 -7.83
CA LEU A 118 16.06 2.85 -7.31
C LEU A 118 15.86 4.05 -8.25
N ARG A 119 16.91 4.62 -8.82
CA ARG A 119 16.79 5.73 -9.77
C ARG A 119 16.02 5.35 -11.03
N LYS A 120 16.32 4.19 -11.62
CA LYS A 120 15.58 3.67 -12.79
C LYS A 120 14.11 3.45 -12.46
N ALA A 121 13.85 2.88 -11.29
CA ALA A 121 12.51 2.67 -10.76
C ALA A 121 11.76 4.00 -10.56
N LEU A 122 12.38 4.98 -9.90
CA LEU A 122 11.77 6.30 -9.69
C LEU A 122 11.50 7.06 -11.01
N ASN A 123 12.35 6.91 -12.03
CA ASN A 123 12.08 7.47 -13.35
C ASN A 123 10.82 6.87 -13.97
N LEU A 124 10.70 5.53 -13.92
CA LEU A 124 9.50 4.85 -14.40
C LEU A 124 8.26 5.28 -13.59
N TRP A 125 8.38 5.35 -12.27
CA TRP A 125 7.32 5.85 -11.41
C TRP A 125 6.90 7.27 -11.78
N ALA A 126 7.84 8.21 -11.97
CA ALA A 126 7.51 9.59 -12.28
C ALA A 126 6.70 9.72 -13.58
N ILE A 127 7.02 8.91 -14.60
CA ILE A 127 6.27 8.84 -15.86
C ILE A 127 4.85 8.33 -15.60
N ILE A 128 4.71 7.17 -14.94
CA ILE A 128 3.39 6.56 -14.66
C ILE A 128 2.55 7.45 -13.73
N ALA A 129 3.17 8.07 -12.72
CA ALA A 129 2.55 9.00 -11.80
C ALA A 129 1.92 10.19 -12.50
N LEU A 130 2.60 10.76 -13.50
CA LEU A 130 2.04 11.84 -14.31
C LEU A 130 0.76 11.40 -15.02
N PHE A 131 0.76 10.21 -15.65
CA PHE A 131 -0.44 9.67 -16.29
C PHE A 131 -1.58 9.44 -15.31
N VAL A 132 -1.30 8.89 -14.13
CA VAL A 132 -2.33 8.65 -13.10
C VAL A 132 -2.93 9.95 -12.57
N ILE A 133 -2.10 10.97 -12.35
CA ILE A 133 -2.59 12.30 -11.96
C ILE A 133 -3.48 12.89 -13.06
N LEU A 134 -3.08 12.79 -14.33
CA LEU A 134 -3.88 13.27 -15.46
C LEU A 134 -5.21 12.52 -15.59
N ILE A 135 -5.21 11.20 -15.39
CA ILE A 135 -6.45 10.39 -15.36
C ILE A 135 -7.35 10.86 -14.22
N SER A 136 -6.81 11.13 -13.04
CA SER A 136 -7.58 11.62 -11.89
C SER A 136 -8.20 13.00 -12.15
N TYR A 137 -7.50 13.89 -12.86
CA TYR A 137 -8.08 15.18 -13.29
C TYR A 137 -9.13 15.02 -14.37
N PHE A 138 -8.93 14.11 -15.32
CA PHE A 138 -9.92 13.80 -16.33
C PHE A 138 -11.20 13.26 -15.68
N ASP A 139 -11.07 12.35 -14.72
CA ASP A 139 -12.19 11.79 -13.96
C ASP A 139 -12.89 12.87 -13.12
N CYS A 140 -12.13 13.74 -12.43
CA CYS A 140 -12.68 14.90 -11.75
C CYS A 140 -13.53 15.78 -12.70
N TYR A 141 -13.01 16.02 -13.90
CA TYR A 141 -13.71 16.83 -14.89
C TYR A 141 -14.98 16.14 -15.40
N SER A 142 -14.89 14.88 -15.83
CA SER A 142 -16.02 14.15 -16.43
C SER A 142 -17.12 13.81 -15.43
N SER A 143 -16.72 13.45 -14.21
CA SER A 143 -17.58 12.79 -13.24
C SER A 143 -18.06 13.73 -12.14
N ALA A 144 -17.49 14.93 -11.99
CA ALA A 144 -17.90 15.88 -10.95
C ALA A 144 -18.04 17.32 -11.47
N VAL A 145 -17.02 17.87 -12.14
CA VAL A 145 -17.03 19.28 -12.57
C VAL A 145 -18.02 19.52 -13.70
N LYS A 146 -17.92 18.80 -14.82
CA LYS A 146 -18.84 18.96 -15.96
C LYS A 146 -20.31 18.74 -15.56
N PRO A 147 -20.68 17.67 -14.83
CA PRO A 147 -22.01 17.49 -14.22
C PRO A 147 -22.57 18.72 -13.51
N THR A 148 -21.75 19.41 -12.74
CA THR A 148 -22.14 20.60 -11.96
C THR A 148 -22.67 21.75 -12.84
N TYR A 149 -22.30 21.78 -14.12
CA TYR A 149 -22.71 22.83 -15.07
C TYR A 149 -23.70 22.35 -16.13
N ASP A 150 -23.68 21.08 -16.52
CA ASP A 150 -24.51 20.55 -17.62
C ASP A 150 -25.87 19.95 -17.20
N VAL A 151 -26.23 20.01 -15.90
CA VAL A 151 -27.53 19.62 -15.30
C VAL A 151 -28.12 18.33 -15.89
N ASP A 152 -27.47 17.20 -15.61
CA ASP A 152 -27.97 15.86 -16.00
C ASP A 152 -27.96 14.88 -14.81
N LEU A 153 -28.62 15.26 -13.71
CA LEU A 153 -28.71 14.42 -12.50
C LEU A 153 -29.48 13.11 -12.74
N GLU A 154 -30.49 13.13 -13.60
CA GLU A 154 -31.40 12.00 -13.81
C GLU A 154 -30.71 10.78 -14.45
N ASN A 155 -29.64 10.99 -15.22
CA ASN A 155 -28.88 9.92 -15.85
C ASN A 155 -27.66 9.46 -15.04
N MET A 156 -27.39 10.07 -13.88
CA MET A 156 -26.24 9.73 -13.04
C MET A 156 -26.55 8.50 -12.19
N LYS A 157 -25.73 7.46 -12.36
CA LYS A 157 -25.85 6.21 -11.59
C LYS A 157 -25.32 6.33 -10.16
N GLU A 158 -24.39 7.25 -9.92
CA GLU A 158 -23.68 7.41 -8.65
C GLU A 158 -23.70 8.89 -8.28
N ILE A 159 -24.52 9.26 -7.29
CA ILE A 159 -24.64 10.62 -6.78
C ILE A 159 -24.04 10.65 -5.37
N ASP A 160 -22.98 11.43 -5.19
CA ASP A 160 -22.30 11.63 -3.92
C ASP A 160 -22.00 13.12 -3.65
N TRP A 161 -21.21 13.40 -2.62
CA TRP A 161 -20.78 14.76 -2.23
C TRP A 161 -20.11 15.54 -3.37
N SER A 162 -19.60 14.87 -4.41
CA SER A 162 -19.01 15.58 -5.56
C SER A 162 -20.05 16.34 -6.39
N HIS A 163 -21.34 16.00 -6.21
CA HIS A 163 -22.49 16.63 -6.83
C HIS A 163 -23.27 17.53 -5.86
N ALA A 164 -22.68 17.89 -4.72
CA ALA A 164 -23.35 18.63 -3.65
C ALA A 164 -24.09 19.89 -4.10
N SER A 165 -23.50 20.66 -5.02
CA SER A 165 -24.13 21.88 -5.52
C SER A 165 -25.38 21.63 -6.36
N LEU A 166 -25.61 20.41 -6.86
CA LEU A 166 -26.83 20.02 -7.55
C LEU A 166 -27.86 19.40 -6.58
N ILE A 167 -27.39 18.73 -5.52
CA ILE A 167 -28.22 18.12 -4.48
C ILE A 167 -28.83 19.20 -3.55
N SER A 168 -28.08 20.27 -3.29
CA SER A 168 -28.47 21.33 -2.35
C SER A 168 -28.02 22.70 -2.87
N GLU A 169 -28.60 23.12 -3.99
CA GLU A 169 -28.26 24.37 -4.71
C GLU A 169 -28.28 25.62 -3.82
N ASN A 170 -29.18 25.69 -2.84
CA ASN A 170 -29.32 26.84 -1.93
C ASN A 170 -28.24 26.89 -0.85
N ILE A 171 -27.50 25.80 -0.66
CA ILE A 171 -26.56 25.61 0.45
C ILE A 171 -25.12 25.61 -0.08
N VAL A 172 -24.85 24.77 -1.09
CA VAL A 172 -23.50 24.57 -1.63
C VAL A 172 -23.39 25.25 -2.99
N SER A 173 -22.58 26.30 -3.08
CA SER A 173 -22.34 26.97 -4.35
C SER A 173 -21.51 26.10 -5.32
N LYS A 174 -21.80 26.21 -6.62
CA LYS A 174 -21.08 25.48 -7.69
C LYS A 174 -19.56 25.68 -7.63
N ASN A 175 -19.10 26.89 -7.31
CA ASN A 175 -17.69 27.21 -7.17
C ASN A 175 -17.03 26.49 -5.99
N LYS A 176 -17.69 26.48 -4.81
CA LYS A 176 -17.18 25.75 -3.64
C LYS A 176 -17.08 24.26 -3.93
N ASN A 177 -18.13 23.68 -4.52
CA ASN A 177 -18.15 22.27 -4.89
C ASN A 177 -17.05 21.93 -5.91
N THR A 178 -16.89 22.75 -6.96
CA THR A 178 -15.83 22.57 -7.97
C THR A 178 -14.43 22.60 -7.35
N ILE A 179 -14.16 23.59 -6.47
CA ILE A 179 -12.84 23.70 -5.80
C ILE A 179 -12.60 22.48 -4.91
N PHE A 180 -13.63 22.05 -4.16
CA PHE A 180 -13.51 20.88 -3.30
C PHE A 180 -13.24 19.60 -4.10
N ASN A 181 -13.95 19.39 -5.19
CA ASN A 181 -13.73 18.28 -6.12
C ASN A 181 -12.29 18.26 -6.64
N ILE A 182 -11.76 19.41 -7.09
CA ILE A 182 -10.38 19.50 -7.57
C ILE A 182 -9.39 19.08 -6.46
N ILE A 183 -9.59 19.55 -5.22
CA ILE A 183 -8.73 19.20 -4.08
C ILE A 183 -8.82 17.69 -3.79
N ALA A 184 -10.03 17.14 -3.68
CA ALA A 184 -10.25 15.74 -3.36
C ALA A 184 -9.68 14.81 -4.42
N PHE A 185 -9.92 15.08 -5.71
CA PHE A 185 -9.37 14.28 -6.80
C PHE A 185 -7.86 14.48 -6.97
N THR A 186 -7.29 15.63 -6.56
CA THR A 186 -5.83 15.78 -6.47
C THR A 186 -5.24 14.83 -5.42
N LEU A 187 -5.90 14.69 -4.26
CA LEU A 187 -5.51 13.72 -3.24
C LEU A 187 -5.65 12.28 -3.73
N GLN A 188 -6.69 11.96 -4.49
CA GLN A 188 -6.86 10.66 -5.14
C GLN A 188 -5.70 10.36 -6.11
N GLY A 189 -5.39 11.28 -7.03
CA GLY A 189 -4.28 11.12 -7.96
C GLY A 189 -2.93 10.97 -7.26
N PHE A 190 -2.71 11.74 -6.19
CA PHE A 190 -1.51 11.62 -5.36
C PHE A 190 -1.44 10.28 -4.62
N GLY A 191 -2.56 9.82 -4.03
CA GLY A 191 -2.64 8.51 -3.36
C GLY A 191 -2.40 7.34 -4.29
N ALA A 192 -3.00 7.36 -5.49
CA ALA A 192 -2.76 6.36 -6.52
C ALA A 192 -1.30 6.37 -6.99
N SER A 193 -0.70 7.55 -7.16
CA SER A 193 0.72 7.70 -7.47
C SER A 193 1.64 7.12 -6.39
N LEU A 194 1.33 7.32 -5.11
CA LEU A 194 2.06 6.69 -4.00
C LEU A 194 1.90 5.16 -3.99
N GLY A 195 0.72 4.64 -4.32
CA GLY A 195 0.52 3.19 -4.51
C GLY A 195 1.41 2.61 -5.61
N ILE A 196 1.58 3.34 -6.72
CA ILE A 196 2.50 2.94 -7.80
C ILE A 196 3.96 3.05 -7.36
N LEU A 197 4.32 4.10 -6.61
CA LEU A 197 5.67 4.24 -6.07
C LEU A 197 6.05 3.02 -5.23
N MET A 198 5.14 2.58 -4.36
CA MET A 198 5.29 1.38 -3.55
C MET A 198 5.52 0.14 -4.41
N LEU A 199 4.70 -0.10 -5.44
CA LEU A 199 4.87 -1.22 -6.37
C LEU A 199 6.25 -1.20 -7.06
N VAL A 200 6.65 -0.03 -7.55
CA VAL A 200 7.89 0.16 -8.29
C VAL A 200 9.12 0.00 -7.39
N VAL A 201 9.10 0.52 -6.15
CA VAL A 201 10.16 0.32 -5.16
C VAL A 201 10.27 -1.15 -4.76
N SER A 202 9.14 -1.82 -4.52
CA SER A 202 9.09 -3.24 -4.15
C SER A 202 9.62 -4.13 -5.27
N GLY A 203 9.18 -3.88 -6.50
CA GLY A 203 9.67 -4.58 -7.69
C GLY A 203 11.16 -4.34 -7.92
N ALA A 204 11.62 -3.09 -7.79
CA ALA A 204 13.03 -2.75 -7.91
C ALA A 204 13.90 -3.44 -6.86
N TYR A 205 13.45 -3.51 -5.60
CA TYR A 205 14.17 -4.21 -4.55
C TYR A 205 14.18 -5.73 -4.78
N GLY A 206 13.06 -6.30 -5.23
CA GLY A 206 13.02 -7.69 -5.69
C GLY A 206 14.05 -7.94 -6.79
N THR A 207 13.98 -7.21 -7.90
CA THR A 207 14.95 -7.36 -9.01
C THR A 207 16.40 -7.14 -8.57
N PHE A 208 16.65 -6.17 -7.69
CA PHE A 208 17.95 -5.93 -7.07
C PHE A 208 18.45 -7.22 -6.40
N ILE A 209 17.70 -7.79 -5.45
CA ILE A 209 18.12 -9.02 -4.75
C ILE A 209 18.24 -10.23 -5.69
N ASN A 210 17.35 -10.37 -6.67
CA ASN A 210 17.44 -11.45 -7.66
C ASN A 210 18.77 -11.42 -8.42
N ASN A 211 19.22 -10.22 -8.81
CA ASN A 211 20.46 -10.05 -9.55
C ASN A 211 21.69 -10.40 -8.70
N TYR A 212 21.68 -10.13 -7.39
CA TYR A 212 22.75 -10.57 -6.48
C TYR A 212 22.61 -12.02 -6.04
N SER A 213 21.75 -12.79 -6.70
CA SER A 213 21.64 -14.22 -6.41
C SER A 213 21.97 -15.07 -7.62
N ASN A 214 22.23 -14.43 -8.76
CA ASN A 214 22.68 -15.10 -9.96
C ASN A 214 24.23 -15.16 -9.97
N PRO A 215 24.86 -16.32 -10.26
CA PRO A 215 26.33 -16.43 -10.27
C PRO A 215 27.01 -15.56 -11.32
N THR A 216 26.28 -15.07 -12.32
CA THR A 216 26.75 -14.13 -13.34
C THR A 216 26.68 -12.67 -12.90
N GLY A 217 26.12 -12.39 -11.72
CA GLY A 217 26.07 -11.06 -11.14
C GLY A 217 27.46 -10.55 -10.75
N LYS A 218 27.59 -9.22 -10.65
CA LYS A 218 28.84 -8.59 -10.19
C LYS A 218 29.27 -9.10 -8.81
N TRP A 219 28.29 -9.33 -7.93
CA TRP A 219 28.46 -9.89 -6.59
C TRP A 219 27.27 -10.82 -6.30
N VAL A 220 27.44 -11.71 -5.33
CA VAL A 220 26.41 -12.65 -4.90
C VAL A 220 26.22 -12.63 -3.38
N ILE A 221 24.98 -12.81 -2.94
CA ILE A 221 24.65 -13.01 -1.53
C ILE A 221 24.95 -14.47 -1.19
N ILE A 222 25.74 -14.69 -0.12
CA ILE A 222 26.09 -16.01 0.41
C ILE A 222 25.60 -16.15 1.85
N PRO A 223 25.35 -17.39 2.34
CA PRO A 223 24.95 -17.60 3.73
C PRO A 223 26.07 -17.21 4.73
N ASN A 224 25.68 -16.65 5.87
CA ASN A 224 26.61 -16.41 6.98
C ASN A 224 26.88 -17.72 7.74
N LYS A 225 28.03 -18.35 7.47
CA LYS A 225 28.46 -19.59 8.16
C LYS A 225 28.53 -19.44 9.68
N LYS A 226 28.92 -18.26 10.15
CA LYS A 226 29.17 -17.97 11.57
C LYS A 226 27.87 -17.73 12.34
N SER A 227 26.72 -17.65 11.67
CA SER A 227 25.44 -17.50 12.33
C SER A 227 24.98 -18.83 12.92
N ASP A 228 24.60 -18.80 14.19
CA ASP A 228 23.94 -19.92 14.87
C ASP A 228 22.47 -20.07 14.44
N ASP A 229 21.89 -19.06 13.77
CA ASP A 229 20.54 -19.13 13.24
C ASP A 229 20.45 -20.14 12.09
N SER A 230 19.41 -20.97 12.11
CA SER A 230 19.10 -21.92 11.04
C SER A 230 18.88 -21.28 9.66
N ARG A 231 18.60 -19.98 9.59
CA ARG A 231 18.42 -19.19 8.35
C ARG A 231 19.72 -18.56 7.86
N LYS A 232 20.82 -18.64 8.62
CA LYS A 232 22.17 -18.26 8.21
C LYS A 232 22.29 -16.82 7.66
N GLY A 233 21.67 -15.85 8.32
CA GLY A 233 21.75 -14.43 7.98
C GLY A 233 20.60 -13.91 7.09
N PHE A 234 19.77 -14.79 6.53
CA PHE A 234 18.61 -14.37 5.73
C PHE A 234 17.46 -13.81 6.59
N GLU A 235 17.52 -13.98 7.91
CA GLU A 235 16.63 -13.30 8.86
C GLU A 235 16.67 -11.77 8.76
N HIS A 236 17.75 -11.19 8.21
CA HIS A 236 17.88 -9.74 8.01
C HIS A 236 16.86 -9.15 7.04
N PHE A 237 16.20 -9.99 6.23
CA PHE A 237 15.14 -9.58 5.29
C PHE A 237 13.73 -9.57 5.89
N GLU A 238 13.54 -10.09 7.12
CA GLU A 238 12.21 -10.30 7.70
C GLU A 238 11.42 -9.02 7.86
N TYR A 239 12.06 -7.96 8.33
CA TYR A 239 11.38 -6.70 8.54
C TYR A 239 11.00 -6.03 7.21
N VAL A 240 11.85 -6.15 6.17
CA VAL A 240 11.50 -5.71 4.80
C VAL A 240 10.27 -6.47 4.29
N GLY A 241 10.27 -7.81 4.40
CA GLY A 241 9.13 -8.63 4.00
C GLY A 241 7.85 -8.29 4.77
N MET A 242 7.96 -8.01 6.07
CA MET A 242 6.84 -7.59 6.92
C MET A 242 6.25 -6.24 6.48
N LEU A 243 7.10 -5.26 6.17
CA LEU A 243 6.65 -3.95 5.70
C LEU A 243 5.96 -4.05 4.34
N LEU A 244 6.49 -4.85 3.43
CA LEU A 244 5.84 -5.14 2.13
C LEU A 244 4.46 -5.77 2.32
N LEU A 245 4.30 -6.66 3.30
CA LEU A 245 3.02 -7.27 3.64
C LEU A 245 2.02 -6.24 4.18
N PHE A 246 2.43 -5.39 5.12
CA PHE A 246 1.56 -4.33 5.64
C PHE A 246 1.13 -3.34 4.56
N LEU A 247 2.05 -2.99 3.67
CA LEU A 247 1.80 -2.15 2.51
C LEU A 247 0.77 -2.78 1.55
N GLY A 248 0.92 -4.07 1.24
CA GLY A 248 -0.06 -4.81 0.44
C GLY A 248 -1.44 -4.90 1.09
N LEU A 249 -1.49 -5.17 2.40
CA LEU A 249 -2.74 -5.20 3.19
C LEU A 249 -3.46 -3.85 3.14
N LEU A 250 -2.72 -2.75 3.32
CA LEU A 250 -3.27 -1.40 3.29
C LEU A 250 -3.83 -1.06 1.90
N ALA A 251 -3.15 -1.46 0.82
CA ALA A 251 -3.66 -1.29 -0.54
C ALA A 251 -4.96 -2.07 -0.78
N CYS A 252 -5.05 -3.31 -0.29
CA CYS A 252 -6.29 -4.10 -0.36
C CYS A 252 -7.44 -3.42 0.40
N LEU A 253 -7.15 -2.85 1.58
CA LEU A 253 -8.15 -2.14 2.37
C LEU A 253 -8.68 -0.88 1.66
N ILE A 254 -7.79 -0.10 1.03
CA ILE A 254 -8.17 1.09 0.24
C ILE A 254 -9.13 0.68 -0.89
N ILE A 255 -8.80 -0.38 -1.63
CA ILE A 255 -9.64 -0.89 -2.73
C ILE A 255 -10.98 -1.39 -2.21
N TYR A 256 -10.97 -2.15 -1.10
CA TYR A 256 -12.19 -2.63 -0.47
C TYR A 256 -13.13 -1.48 -0.10
N LEU A 257 -12.61 -0.39 0.49
CA LEU A 257 -13.43 0.76 0.83
C LEU A 257 -13.99 1.49 -0.40
N THR A 258 -13.22 1.60 -1.48
CA THR A 258 -13.73 2.13 -2.76
C THR A 258 -14.90 1.31 -3.29
N ILE A 259 -14.83 -0.02 -3.20
CA ILE A 259 -15.92 -0.88 -3.64
C ILE A 259 -17.11 -0.80 -2.71
N LEU A 260 -16.86 -0.76 -1.39
CA LEU A 260 -17.89 -0.58 -0.39
C LEU A 260 -18.66 0.73 -0.63
N GLN A 261 -17.97 1.82 -0.96
CA GLN A 261 -18.57 3.09 -1.37
C GLN A 261 -19.49 2.91 -2.57
N ASN A 262 -18.98 2.37 -3.69
CA ASN A 262 -19.77 2.29 -4.92
C ASN A 262 -20.99 1.37 -4.76
N THR A 263 -20.83 0.30 -3.97
CA THR A 263 -21.94 -0.60 -3.61
C THR A 263 -22.96 0.12 -2.75
N TYR A 264 -22.52 0.91 -1.75
CA TYR A 264 -23.41 1.73 -0.93
C TYR A 264 -24.19 2.75 -1.76
N LEU A 265 -23.51 3.47 -2.66
CA LEU A 265 -24.15 4.47 -3.53
C LEU A 265 -25.20 3.85 -4.47
N SER A 266 -24.99 2.61 -4.90
CA SER A 266 -25.93 1.86 -5.75
C SER A 266 -27.07 1.16 -4.98
N ASN A 267 -26.98 1.04 -3.66
CA ASN A 267 -27.97 0.34 -2.82
C ASN A 267 -29.14 1.25 -2.40
N GLU A 268 -30.27 0.68 -2.01
CA GLU A 268 -31.46 1.43 -1.56
C GLU A 268 -31.34 2.00 -0.12
N ALA A 269 -30.36 1.53 0.67
CA ALA A 269 -30.16 1.98 2.04
C ALA A 269 -29.93 3.49 2.14
N LEU A 270 -30.61 4.13 3.10
CA LEU A 270 -30.58 5.58 3.29
C LEU A 270 -29.35 6.03 4.09
N SER A 271 -28.80 5.18 4.95
CA SER A 271 -27.60 5.52 5.73
C SER A 271 -26.52 4.45 5.59
N LEU A 272 -25.27 4.83 5.86
CA LEU A 272 -24.17 3.86 5.86
C LEU A 272 -24.41 2.78 6.93
N SER A 273 -24.95 3.14 8.09
CA SER A 273 -25.29 2.18 9.16
C SER A 273 -26.35 1.19 8.70
N GLU A 274 -27.42 1.67 8.06
CA GLU A 274 -28.47 0.80 7.52
C GLU A 274 -27.93 -0.16 6.46
N PHE A 275 -27.09 0.35 5.55
CA PHE A 275 -26.42 -0.47 4.54
C PHE A 275 -25.56 -1.58 5.16
N LEU A 276 -24.75 -1.24 6.17
CA LEU A 276 -23.95 -2.24 6.88
C LEU A 276 -24.83 -3.27 7.61
N GLN A 277 -26.02 -2.88 8.08
CA GLN A 277 -26.96 -3.83 8.66
C GLN A 277 -27.66 -4.69 7.60
N SER A 278 -27.97 -4.16 6.42
CA SER A 278 -28.61 -4.93 5.34
C SER A 278 -27.65 -5.98 4.77
N LEU A 279 -26.39 -5.62 4.55
CA LEU A 279 -25.33 -6.55 4.20
C LEU A 279 -25.26 -7.72 5.19
N SER A 280 -25.44 -7.46 6.49
CA SER A 280 -25.47 -8.50 7.54
C SER A 280 -26.61 -9.48 7.48
N LYS A 281 -27.77 -9.03 6.99
CA LYS A 281 -28.98 -9.86 6.91
C LYS A 281 -28.96 -10.72 5.64
N GLU A 282 -28.50 -10.18 4.51
CA GLU A 282 -28.42 -10.92 3.25
C GLU A 282 -27.32 -12.00 3.25
N THR A 283 -26.16 -11.76 3.87
CA THR A 283 -25.09 -12.79 3.95
C THR A 283 -25.49 -14.03 4.75
N LEU A 284 -26.52 -13.94 5.60
CA LEU A 284 -27.01 -15.04 6.42
C LEU A 284 -28.12 -15.88 5.75
N MET A 285 -28.70 -15.44 4.63
CA MET A 285 -29.96 -16.04 4.12
C MET A 285 -30.00 -16.38 2.62
N THR A 286 -29.08 -15.91 1.76
CA THR A 286 -29.07 -16.30 0.33
C THR A 286 -27.65 -16.28 -0.28
N PRO A 287 -27.34 -17.18 -1.23
CA PRO A 287 -26.14 -17.05 -2.05
C PRO A 287 -26.28 -15.78 -2.89
N LEU A 288 -25.54 -14.75 -2.51
CA LEU A 288 -25.58 -13.42 -3.10
C LEU A 288 -25.43 -13.50 -4.63
N HIS A 289 -26.43 -12.98 -5.37
CA HIS A 289 -26.28 -12.53 -6.75
C HIS A 289 -25.43 -11.24 -6.80
N ILE A 290 -24.27 -11.22 -6.13
CA ILE A 290 -23.27 -10.22 -6.49
C ILE A 290 -22.91 -10.53 -7.94
N ASN A 291 -22.89 -9.50 -8.78
CA ASN A 291 -22.42 -9.60 -10.15
C ASN A 291 -21.03 -10.27 -10.13
N LEU A 292 -21.00 -11.57 -10.44
CA LEU A 292 -19.85 -12.45 -10.21
C LEU A 292 -18.60 -11.87 -10.89
N SER A 293 -18.80 -11.15 -11.99
CA SER A 293 -17.77 -10.40 -12.72
C SER A 293 -17.04 -9.37 -11.85
N ASN A 294 -17.74 -8.56 -11.05
CA ASN A 294 -17.13 -7.53 -10.20
C ASN A 294 -16.36 -8.15 -9.03
N VAL A 295 -16.88 -9.24 -8.46
CA VAL A 295 -16.18 -10.02 -7.42
C VAL A 295 -14.95 -10.71 -8.02
N LEU A 296 -15.05 -11.25 -9.23
CA LEU A 296 -13.93 -11.88 -9.91
C LEU A 296 -12.83 -10.87 -10.23
N VAL A 297 -13.19 -9.67 -10.73
CA VAL A 297 -12.26 -8.58 -11.02
C VAL A 297 -11.60 -8.07 -9.73
N LEU A 298 -12.36 -7.97 -8.64
CA LEU A 298 -11.82 -7.64 -7.31
C LEU A 298 -10.85 -8.71 -6.80
N MET A 299 -11.25 -9.98 -6.87
CA MET A 299 -10.42 -11.10 -6.46
C MET A 299 -9.16 -11.16 -7.30
N LEU A 300 -9.26 -10.98 -8.62
CA LEU A 300 -8.11 -10.91 -9.53
C LEU A 300 -7.23 -9.70 -9.22
N GLY A 301 -7.79 -8.53 -8.93
CA GLY A 301 -7.03 -7.34 -8.54
C GLY A 301 -6.28 -7.53 -7.22
N ILE A 302 -6.94 -8.07 -6.19
CA ILE A 302 -6.33 -8.41 -4.90
C ILE A 302 -5.27 -9.50 -5.08
N ILE A 303 -5.56 -10.55 -5.86
CA ILE A 303 -4.60 -11.62 -6.17
C ILE A 303 -3.40 -11.03 -6.91
N VAL A 304 -3.59 -10.18 -7.91
CA VAL A 304 -2.49 -9.54 -8.64
C VAL A 304 -1.67 -8.66 -7.71
N ILE A 305 -2.30 -7.87 -6.83
CA ILE A 305 -1.60 -7.02 -5.86
C ILE A 305 -0.83 -7.87 -4.84
N LEU A 306 -1.45 -8.90 -4.26
CA LEU A 306 -0.80 -9.81 -3.33
C LEU A 306 0.32 -10.60 -4.02
N VAL A 307 0.12 -11.12 -5.22
CA VAL A 307 1.14 -11.85 -5.97
C VAL A 307 2.30 -10.91 -6.34
N THR A 308 2.01 -9.70 -6.81
CA THR A 308 3.05 -8.76 -7.28
C THR A 308 3.81 -8.10 -6.13
N LEU A 309 3.15 -7.77 -5.02
CA LEU A 309 3.79 -7.14 -3.86
C LEU A 309 4.41 -8.15 -2.89
N LEU A 310 3.91 -9.39 -2.84
CA LEU A 310 4.36 -10.37 -1.86
C LEU A 310 5.01 -11.56 -2.54
N ALA A 311 4.31 -12.27 -3.42
CA ALA A 311 4.88 -13.49 -4.02
C ALA A 311 6.13 -13.21 -4.87
N VAL A 312 6.21 -12.05 -5.54
CA VAL A 312 7.40 -11.68 -6.33
C VAL A 312 8.61 -11.38 -5.43
N PRO A 313 8.59 -10.44 -4.46
CA PRO A 313 9.75 -10.20 -3.60
C PRO A 313 10.13 -11.43 -2.76
N ILE A 314 9.15 -12.15 -2.20
CA ILE A 314 9.39 -13.35 -1.39
C ILE A 314 9.87 -14.52 -2.25
N GLY A 315 9.26 -14.74 -3.41
CA GLY A 315 9.68 -15.78 -4.35
C GLY A 315 11.09 -15.50 -4.87
N ILE A 316 11.39 -14.24 -5.19
CA ILE A 316 12.74 -13.81 -5.53
C ILE A 316 13.70 -14.07 -4.39
N LEU A 317 13.39 -13.69 -3.15
CA LEU A 317 14.27 -13.90 -2.01
C LEU A 317 14.48 -15.40 -1.69
N SER A 318 13.45 -16.21 -1.87
CA SER A 318 13.52 -17.67 -1.71
C SER A 318 14.39 -18.31 -2.79
N TYR A 319 14.16 -17.93 -4.05
CA TYR A 319 14.97 -18.33 -5.19
C TYR A 319 16.41 -17.86 -5.04
N SER A 320 16.59 -16.67 -4.47
CA SER A 320 17.87 -16.05 -4.20
C SER A 320 18.67 -16.84 -3.18
N ALA A 321 18.06 -17.20 -2.05
CA ALA A 321 18.66 -18.09 -1.06
C ALA A 321 18.99 -19.47 -1.66
N LYS A 322 18.15 -19.98 -2.57
CA LYS A 322 18.40 -21.27 -3.26
C LYS A 322 19.64 -21.21 -4.11
N LYS A 323 19.70 -20.24 -5.00
CA LYS A 323 20.87 -20.04 -5.85
C LYS A 323 22.11 -19.69 -5.04
N ALA A 324 21.99 -18.91 -3.97
CA ALA A 324 23.09 -18.64 -3.05
C ALA A 324 23.70 -19.95 -2.53
N LYS A 325 22.87 -20.88 -2.05
CA LYS A 325 23.33 -22.21 -1.62
C LYS A 325 23.99 -22.99 -2.75
N GLU A 326 23.36 -23.06 -3.93
CA GLU A 326 23.89 -23.79 -5.09
C GLU A 326 25.24 -23.22 -5.57
N ASN A 327 25.34 -21.90 -5.72
CA ASN A 327 26.57 -21.21 -6.11
C ASN A 327 27.67 -21.38 -5.07
N TYR A 328 27.29 -21.38 -3.79
CA TYR A 328 28.23 -21.58 -2.72
C TYR A 328 28.79 -22.99 -2.72
N SER A 329 27.93 -24.00 -2.85
CA SER A 329 28.35 -25.40 -2.98
C SER A 329 29.26 -25.62 -4.19
N PHE A 330 29.03 -24.88 -5.28
CA PHE A 330 29.91 -24.91 -6.45
C PHE A 330 31.29 -24.26 -6.18
N ASN A 331 31.32 -23.11 -5.52
CA ASN A 331 32.56 -22.37 -5.26
C ASN A 331 33.36 -22.90 -4.05
N PHE A 332 32.68 -23.56 -3.10
CA PHE A 332 33.22 -24.05 -1.84
C PHE A 332 32.69 -25.46 -1.53
N PRO A 333 33.04 -26.48 -2.33
CA PRO A 333 32.50 -27.83 -2.21
C PRO A 333 32.78 -28.46 -0.84
N ASP A 334 33.96 -28.20 -0.27
CA ASP A 334 34.41 -28.74 1.02
C ASP A 334 33.67 -28.14 2.23
N GLU A 335 32.88 -27.09 2.01
CA GLU A 335 32.19 -26.34 3.05
C GLU A 335 30.66 -26.52 3.01
N CYS A 336 30.18 -27.44 2.16
CA CYS A 336 28.75 -27.72 1.97
C CYS A 336 28.06 -28.22 3.24
N ASP A 337 28.78 -28.90 4.12
CA ASP A 337 28.22 -29.46 5.36
C ASP A 337 27.68 -28.38 6.29
N ALA A 338 28.24 -27.17 6.26
CA ALA A 338 27.73 -26.03 7.03
C ALA A 338 26.33 -25.55 6.58
N LEU A 339 25.89 -25.97 5.38
CA LEU A 339 24.59 -25.65 4.78
C LEU A 339 23.60 -26.83 4.82
N ASN A 340 24.04 -28.01 5.28
CA ASN A 340 23.22 -29.20 5.51
C ASN A 340 22.40 -29.03 6.79
N GLY A 341 21.37 -28.18 6.72
CA GLY A 341 20.53 -27.81 7.87
C GLY A 341 19.94 -26.40 7.77
N MET A 342 20.38 -25.62 6.78
CA MET A 342 19.79 -24.31 6.49
C MET A 342 18.30 -24.46 6.21
N LYS A 343 17.46 -23.82 7.04
CA LYS A 343 16.03 -23.74 6.81
C LYS A 343 15.76 -22.67 5.76
N TRP A 344 14.94 -23.03 4.79
CA TRP A 344 14.50 -22.12 3.74
C TRP A 344 13.80 -20.90 4.34
N TRP A 345 14.25 -19.72 3.96
CA TRP A 345 13.53 -18.47 4.20
C TRP A 345 12.72 -18.12 2.94
N PRO A 346 11.42 -17.80 3.06
CA PRO A 346 10.59 -17.74 4.26
C PRO A 346 9.62 -18.93 4.33
N TYR A 347 10.09 -20.11 4.73
CA TYR A 347 9.33 -21.35 4.52
C TYR A 347 8.33 -21.71 5.63
N LYS A 348 8.28 -20.96 6.75
CA LYS A 348 7.30 -21.21 7.83
C LYS A 348 6.55 -19.97 8.29
N TRP A 349 7.26 -18.92 8.64
CA TRP A 349 6.64 -17.72 9.20
C TRP A 349 5.73 -17.04 8.18
N LEU A 350 6.23 -16.83 6.97
CA LEU A 350 5.50 -16.12 5.93
C LEU A 350 4.43 -17.00 5.30
N ASN A 351 4.66 -18.27 5.01
CA ASN A 351 3.59 -19.16 4.51
C ASN A 351 2.40 -19.30 5.47
N SER A 352 2.63 -19.47 6.78
CA SER A 352 1.53 -19.61 7.74
C SER A 352 0.79 -18.30 7.96
N HIS A 353 1.50 -17.17 8.14
CA HIS A 353 0.85 -15.87 8.31
C HIS A 353 0.24 -15.36 7.01
N PHE A 354 0.83 -15.63 5.85
CA PHE A 354 0.30 -15.27 4.54
C PHE A 354 -0.92 -16.09 4.18
N ILE A 355 -0.91 -17.41 4.44
CA ILE A 355 -2.11 -18.23 4.28
C ILE A 355 -3.17 -17.77 5.27
N ILE A 356 -2.82 -17.52 6.54
CA ILE A 356 -3.78 -17.00 7.51
C ILE A 356 -4.28 -15.61 7.12
N ILE A 357 -3.46 -14.70 6.59
CA ILE A 357 -3.85 -13.35 6.20
C ILE A 357 -4.62 -13.35 4.88
N ALA A 358 -4.21 -14.13 3.89
CA ALA A 358 -4.92 -14.27 2.62
C ALA A 358 -6.24 -15.02 2.81
N ILE A 359 -6.27 -16.08 3.63
CA ILE A 359 -7.50 -16.74 4.05
C ILE A 359 -8.32 -15.79 4.91
N SER A 360 -7.77 -15.10 5.89
CA SER A 360 -8.54 -14.15 6.73
C SER A 360 -9.09 -13.02 5.88
N LEU A 361 -8.32 -12.41 5.00
CA LEU A 361 -8.81 -11.40 4.07
C LEU A 361 -9.87 -11.98 3.15
N ALA A 362 -9.62 -13.08 2.45
CA ALA A 362 -10.61 -13.69 1.56
C ALA A 362 -11.88 -14.11 2.32
N PHE A 363 -11.74 -14.73 3.49
CA PHE A 363 -12.80 -15.20 4.37
C PHE A 363 -13.58 -14.05 5.01
N PHE A 364 -12.92 -13.01 5.53
CA PHE A 364 -13.60 -11.83 6.08
C PHE A 364 -14.24 -10.98 4.97
N SER A 365 -13.65 -10.93 3.77
CA SER A 365 -14.25 -10.29 2.59
C SER A 365 -15.47 -11.05 2.07
N LEU A 366 -15.51 -12.38 2.21
CA LEU A 366 -16.58 -13.24 1.70
C LEU A 366 -17.70 -13.50 2.73
N ILE A 367 -17.39 -13.61 4.03
CA ILE A 367 -18.33 -14.12 5.05
C ILE A 367 -18.80 -13.03 6.01
N PHE A 368 -18.00 -11.99 6.27
CA PHE A 368 -18.35 -10.96 7.25
C PHE A 368 -18.09 -9.54 6.74
N PRO A 369 -18.82 -9.07 5.72
CA PRO A 369 -18.73 -7.68 5.26
C PRO A 369 -19.03 -6.65 6.39
N ASN A 370 -19.64 -7.08 7.49
CA ASN A 370 -20.00 -6.23 8.63
C ASN A 370 -19.01 -6.28 9.80
N ILE A 371 -18.04 -7.20 9.77
CA ILE A 371 -16.96 -7.27 10.76
C ILE A 371 -15.65 -6.83 10.11
N ALA A 372 -15.46 -7.05 8.80
CA ALA A 372 -14.27 -6.62 8.08
C ALA A 372 -13.93 -5.12 8.27
N PRO A 373 -14.88 -4.16 8.28
CA PRO A 373 -14.59 -2.77 8.60
C PRO A 373 -14.17 -2.57 10.05
N TYR A 374 -14.80 -3.25 11.03
CA TYR A 374 -14.46 -3.10 12.45
C TYR A 374 -13.19 -3.84 12.85
N LEU A 375 -12.90 -5.00 12.26
CA LEU A 375 -11.63 -5.68 12.37
C LEU A 375 -10.55 -4.94 11.60
N ALA A 376 -10.83 -4.33 10.45
CA ALA A 376 -9.90 -3.42 9.80
C ALA A 376 -9.67 -2.19 10.67
N ILE A 377 -10.67 -1.61 11.35
CA ILE A 377 -10.51 -0.48 12.28
C ILE A 377 -9.77 -0.90 13.55
N LEU A 378 -10.03 -2.09 14.11
CA LEU A 378 -9.30 -2.63 15.28
C LEU A 378 -7.88 -3.03 14.91
N TYR A 379 -7.67 -3.60 13.73
CA TYR A 379 -6.36 -3.97 13.19
C TYR A 379 -5.57 -2.74 12.78
N VAL A 380 -6.18 -1.75 12.13
CA VAL A 380 -5.61 -0.43 11.87
C VAL A 380 -5.37 0.29 13.19
N GLY A 381 -6.27 0.20 14.16
CA GLY A 381 -6.11 0.81 15.48
C GLY A 381 -4.95 0.19 16.26
N SER A 382 -4.79 -1.13 16.21
CA SER A 382 -3.65 -1.84 16.81
C SER A 382 -2.36 -1.66 15.99
N LEU A 383 -2.43 -1.56 14.67
CA LEU A 383 -1.31 -1.21 13.79
C LEU A 383 -0.85 0.22 14.02
N VAL A 384 -1.77 1.19 14.10
CA VAL A 384 -1.51 2.59 14.46
C VAL A 384 -0.93 2.64 15.86
N THR A 385 -1.51 1.94 16.85
CA THR A 385 -0.95 1.89 18.21
C THR A 385 0.46 1.29 18.22
N TYR A 386 0.70 0.21 17.49
CA TYR A 386 2.01 -0.42 17.35
C TYR A 386 3.01 0.50 16.63
N VAL A 387 2.58 1.17 15.56
CA VAL A 387 3.35 2.13 14.78
C VAL A 387 3.71 3.33 15.65
N THR A 388 2.74 3.94 16.32
CA THR A 388 2.92 5.05 17.26
C THR A 388 3.82 4.65 18.43
N TRP A 389 3.67 3.44 18.97
CA TRP A 389 4.57 2.91 20.00
C TRP A 389 6.01 2.74 19.49
N LYS A 390 6.20 2.21 18.26
CA LYS A 390 7.52 2.11 17.62
C LYS A 390 8.11 3.49 17.31
N ILE A 391 7.31 4.47 16.88
CA ILE A 391 7.72 5.86 16.69
C ILE A 391 8.16 6.46 18.03
N ALA A 392 7.39 6.26 19.11
CA ALA A 392 7.74 6.74 20.43
C ALA A 392 9.04 6.10 20.97
N GLN A 393 9.24 4.79 20.76
CA GLN A 393 10.49 4.10 21.07
C GLN A 393 11.66 4.68 20.27
N TYR A 394 11.47 4.93 18.97
CA TYR A 394 12.47 5.49 18.10
C TYR A 394 12.96 6.87 18.55
N PHE A 395 12.04 7.78 18.90
CA PHE A 395 12.41 9.10 19.45
C PHE A 395 13.09 9.02 20.81
N LYS A 396 12.78 7.99 21.61
CA LYS A 396 13.44 7.74 22.90
C LYS A 396 14.87 7.24 22.74
N THR A 397 15.19 6.54 21.65
CA THR A 397 16.55 6.06 21.34
C THR A 397 17.44 7.09 20.63
N GLU A 398 16.88 8.12 19.99
CA GLU A 398 17.66 9.21 19.39
C GLU A 398 17.86 10.44 20.30
N SER A 399 17.21 10.47 21.48
CA SER A 399 17.37 11.54 22.48
C SER A 399 18.49 11.27 23.51
N ILE A 400 19.39 10.33 23.23
CA ILE A 400 20.63 10.02 23.95
C ILE A 400 21.75 10.13 22.94
#